data_AF-A0A368H871-F1
#
_entry.id   AF-A0A368H871-F1
#
_cell.length_a   1.000
_cell.length_b   1.000
_cell.length_c   1.000
_cell.angle_alpha   90.00
_cell.angle_beta   90.00
_cell.angle_gamma   90.00
#
_symmetry.space_group_name_H-M   'P 1'
#
loop_
_entity.id
_entity.type
_entity.pdbx_description
1 polymer ?
#
loop_
_entity_poly.entity_id
_entity_poly.type
_entity_poly.pdbx_seq_one_letter_code
_entity_poly.pdbx_strand_id
1 'polypeptide(L)'
;MMDRYTLTPLCQRQDLNRKCIELLNEEWPRSDGSREHSQAKSCRPTPPMSFLFIEKDTDNLTGHARICLLPNRPTSCWIESVIIAKSLRGQGLGKKLMISVEAAAKEFGFNEAFLSTDDQVIFYERCGYSRCDPILHSTTATSVFPVMTKLEEPRVRNHEVHLRKPSDSEVVVGAHPEAPQVVAAAPPPPPPPPPLNNMPSKMSVAPVSTVGHQYMYKKLN
;
A
#
# COMPACT_ATOMS: atom_id res chain seq x y z
N MET A 1 -37.35 11.37 0.61
CA MET A 1 -37.01 9.95 0.40
C MET A 1 -35.69 9.70 1.11
N MET A 2 -35.65 8.81 2.11
CA MET A 2 -34.40 8.52 2.82
C MET A 2 -33.45 7.74 1.91
N ASP A 3 -32.16 8.03 1.96
CA ASP A 3 -31.15 7.19 1.30
C ASP A 3 -31.08 5.83 2.01
N ARG A 4 -31.49 4.77 1.31
CA ARG A 4 -31.48 3.37 1.76
C ARG A 4 -30.08 2.81 2.04
N TYR A 5 -29.04 3.46 1.53
CA TYR A 5 -27.64 3.06 1.70
C TYR A 5 -26.87 4.09 2.53
N THR A 6 -25.79 3.66 3.15
CA THR A 6 -24.82 4.50 3.85
C THR A 6 -23.40 4.13 3.45
N LEU A 7 -22.50 5.12 3.47
CA LEU A 7 -21.07 4.89 3.39
C LEU A 7 -20.48 5.04 4.79
N THR A 8 -19.89 3.98 5.33
CA THR A 8 -19.44 3.92 6.72
C THR A 8 -17.97 3.52 6.80
N PRO A 9 -17.10 4.27 7.49
CA PRO A 9 -15.70 3.88 7.71
C PRO A 9 -15.55 2.50 8.34
N LEU A 10 -14.63 1.69 7.83
CA LEU A 10 -14.38 0.32 8.31
C LEU A 10 -14.04 0.27 9.82
N CYS A 11 -13.36 1.30 10.35
CA CYS A 11 -13.05 1.37 11.78
C CYS A 11 -14.28 1.42 12.69
N GLN A 12 -15.44 1.87 12.17
CA GLN A 12 -16.71 1.92 12.89
C GLN A 12 -17.52 0.62 12.77
N ARG A 13 -17.19 -0.26 11.82
CA ARG A 13 -17.93 -1.50 11.49
C ARG A 13 -16.99 -2.69 11.23
N GLN A 14 -16.11 -2.93 12.20
CA GLN A 14 -15.11 -4.00 12.13
C GLN A 14 -15.73 -5.41 12.21
N ASP A 15 -16.95 -5.52 12.73
CA ASP A 15 -17.80 -6.72 12.69
C ASP A 15 -18.10 -7.20 11.25
N LEU A 16 -18.18 -6.27 10.28
CA LEU A 16 -18.34 -6.58 8.86
C LEU A 16 -17.02 -6.85 8.13
N ASN A 17 -15.86 -6.73 8.79
CA ASN A 17 -14.55 -6.86 8.12
C ASN A 17 -14.39 -8.24 7.46
N ARG A 18 -14.83 -9.32 8.10
CA ARG A 18 -14.82 -10.68 7.52
C ARG A 18 -15.58 -10.76 6.21
N LYS A 19 -16.83 -10.28 6.19
CA LYS A 19 -17.68 -10.18 4.98
C LYS A 19 -17.06 -9.29 3.91
N CYS A 20 -16.34 -8.24 4.30
CA CYS A 20 -15.66 -7.35 3.37
C CYS A 20 -14.42 -7.98 2.74
N ILE A 21 -13.69 -8.82 3.48
CA ILE A 21 -12.58 -9.62 2.97
C ILE A 21 -13.08 -10.64 1.94
N GLU A 22 -14.20 -11.31 2.25
CA GLU A 22 -14.88 -12.26 1.36
C GLU A 22 -15.35 -11.57 0.07
N LEU A 23 -16.10 -10.46 0.17
CA LEU A 23 -16.54 -9.63 -0.97
C LEU A 23 -15.36 -9.20 -1.86
N LEU A 24 -14.23 -8.77 -1.28
CA LEU A 24 -13.05 -8.35 -2.04
C LEU A 24 -12.32 -9.53 -2.71
N ASN A 25 -12.45 -10.73 -2.17
CA ASN A 25 -11.90 -11.96 -2.73
C ASN A 25 -12.79 -12.59 -3.82
N GLU A 26 -14.09 -12.25 -3.90
CA GLU A 26 -14.96 -12.65 -5.03
C GLU A 26 -14.46 -12.11 -6.38
N GLU A 27 -13.92 -10.89 -6.39
CA GLU A 27 -13.45 -10.21 -7.62
C GLU A 27 -11.93 -10.32 -7.82
N TRP A 28 -11.17 -10.23 -6.73
CA TRP A 28 -9.70 -10.21 -6.76
C TRP A 28 -9.14 -11.21 -5.72
N PRO A 29 -9.06 -12.51 -6.04
CA PRO A 29 -8.64 -13.54 -5.08
C PRO A 29 -7.27 -13.28 -4.45
N ARG A 30 -7.22 -13.26 -3.11
CA ARG A 30 -6.01 -13.11 -2.27
C ARG A 30 -6.17 -13.97 -1.02
N SER A 31 -5.07 -14.33 -0.35
CA SER A 31 -5.15 -14.99 0.95
C SER A 31 -5.75 -14.08 2.02
N ASP A 32 -6.52 -14.67 2.94
CA ASP A 32 -7.23 -13.92 4.00
C ASP A 32 -6.26 -13.08 4.84
N GLY A 33 -5.11 -13.62 5.26
CA GLY A 33 -4.08 -12.82 5.96
C GLY A 33 -3.52 -11.64 5.14
N SER A 34 -3.44 -11.76 3.80
CA SER A 34 -3.08 -10.62 2.92
C SER A 34 -4.19 -9.57 2.85
N ARG A 35 -5.45 -9.96 3.05
CA ARG A 35 -6.61 -9.07 3.09
C ARG A 35 -6.76 -8.39 4.45
N GLU A 36 -6.65 -9.15 5.53
CA GLU A 36 -6.62 -8.68 6.92
C GLU A 36 -5.53 -7.63 7.13
N HIS A 37 -4.30 -7.89 6.68
CA HIS A 37 -3.19 -6.93 6.76
C HIS A 37 -3.45 -5.64 5.95
N SER A 38 -4.12 -5.74 4.80
CA SER A 38 -4.48 -4.58 3.97
C SER A 38 -5.60 -3.74 4.62
N GLN A 39 -6.61 -4.39 5.18
CA GLN A 39 -7.72 -3.75 5.89
C GLN A 39 -7.29 -3.16 7.24
N ALA A 40 -6.39 -3.80 7.97
CA ALA A 40 -5.81 -3.25 9.21
C ALA A 40 -5.12 -1.90 8.95
N LYS A 41 -4.39 -1.75 7.84
CA LYS A 41 -3.75 -0.49 7.43
C LYS A 41 -4.73 0.66 7.12
N SER A 42 -6.00 0.35 6.88
CA SER A 42 -7.08 1.31 6.56
C SER A 42 -8.25 1.29 7.53
N CYS A 43 -8.13 0.56 8.63
CA CYS A 43 -9.05 0.58 9.76
C CYS A 43 -8.80 1.87 10.57
N ARG A 44 -9.08 3.01 9.95
CA ARG A 44 -8.66 4.35 10.40
C ARG A 44 -9.77 5.39 10.21
N PRO A 45 -9.86 6.43 11.07
CA PRO A 45 -10.82 7.52 10.93
C PRO A 45 -10.41 8.56 9.87
N THR A 46 -9.19 8.50 9.34
CA THR A 46 -8.65 9.43 8.34
C THR A 46 -7.85 8.68 7.27
N PRO A 47 -7.78 9.20 6.02
CA PRO A 47 -7.07 8.56 4.92
C PRO A 47 -5.59 8.25 5.22
N PRO A 48 -5.03 7.15 4.67
CA PRO A 48 -5.69 6.12 3.86
C PRO A 48 -6.69 5.27 4.69
N MET A 49 -7.92 5.09 4.20
CA MET A 49 -9.02 4.45 4.92
C MET A 49 -10.01 3.72 4.00
N SER A 50 -10.62 2.65 4.51
CA SER A 50 -11.61 1.82 3.82
C SER A 50 -13.01 2.21 4.25
N PHE A 51 -13.95 2.15 3.32
CA PHE A 51 -15.37 2.39 3.53
C PHE A 51 -16.18 1.16 3.13
N LEU A 52 -17.24 0.91 3.90
CA LEU A 52 -18.26 -0.09 3.64
C LEU A 52 -19.52 0.61 3.12
N PHE A 53 -20.12 0.07 2.07
CA PHE A 53 -21.39 0.54 1.53
C PHE A 53 -22.50 -0.38 2.04
N ILE A 54 -23.27 0.09 3.01
CA ILE A 54 -24.18 -0.73 3.82
C ILE A 54 -25.64 -0.36 3.50
N GLU A 55 -26.49 -1.37 3.35
CA GLU A 55 -27.94 -1.21 3.25
C GLU A 55 -28.55 -1.07 4.65
N LYS A 56 -29.20 0.07 4.93
CA LYS A 56 -29.61 0.45 6.30
C LYS A 56 -30.68 -0.47 6.88
N ASP A 57 -31.62 -0.91 6.06
CA ASP A 57 -32.81 -1.64 6.52
C ASP A 57 -32.50 -3.11 6.87
N THR A 58 -31.41 -3.66 6.32
CA THR A 58 -31.01 -5.07 6.46
C THR A 58 -29.61 -5.24 7.07
N ASP A 59 -28.94 -4.13 7.40
CA ASP A 59 -27.53 -4.04 7.80
C ASP A 59 -26.55 -4.82 6.90
N ASN A 60 -26.87 -4.90 5.61
CA ASN A 60 -26.15 -5.77 4.67
C ASN A 60 -24.98 -5.05 4.00
N LEU A 61 -23.84 -5.72 3.87
CA LEU A 61 -22.69 -5.20 3.14
C LEU A 61 -22.93 -5.35 1.63
N THR A 62 -23.09 -4.23 0.93
CA THR A 62 -23.41 -4.19 -0.51
C THR A 62 -22.25 -3.76 -1.39
N GLY A 63 -21.19 -3.17 -0.81
CA GLY A 63 -20.02 -2.72 -1.54
C GLY A 63 -18.89 -2.23 -0.65
N HIS A 64 -17.76 -1.90 -1.26
CA HIS A 64 -16.57 -1.35 -0.60
C HIS A 64 -15.87 -0.35 -1.53
N ALA A 65 -15.19 0.63 -0.95
CA ALA A 65 -14.23 1.49 -1.63
C ALA A 65 -13.16 1.98 -0.64
N ARG A 66 -11.98 2.37 -1.12
CA ARG A 66 -10.88 2.86 -0.30
C ARG A 66 -10.38 4.21 -0.83
N ILE A 67 -10.14 5.15 0.07
CA ILE A 67 -9.46 6.42 -0.23
C ILE A 67 -8.01 6.32 0.27
N CYS A 68 -7.05 6.64 -0.59
CA CYS A 68 -5.62 6.66 -0.31
C CYS A 68 -5.00 8.04 -0.63
N LEU A 69 -3.86 8.35 -0.01
CA LEU A 69 -3.12 9.59 -0.21
C LEU A 69 -2.20 9.50 -1.44
N LEU A 70 -2.01 10.63 -2.15
CA LEU A 70 -1.08 10.74 -3.27
C LEU A 70 0.18 11.51 -2.83
N PRO A 71 1.39 10.91 -2.85
CA PRO A 71 2.59 11.49 -2.24
C PRO A 71 2.94 12.91 -2.70
N ASN A 72 2.73 13.20 -3.99
CA ASN A 72 3.08 14.47 -4.62
C ASN A 72 1.86 15.36 -4.91
N ARG A 73 0.67 15.04 -4.37
CA ARG A 73 -0.59 15.75 -4.63
C ARG A 73 -1.45 15.84 -3.36
N PRO A 74 -1.12 16.73 -2.41
CA PRO A 74 -1.75 16.73 -1.08
C PRO A 74 -3.24 17.09 -1.06
N THR A 75 -3.75 17.81 -2.06
CA THR A 75 -5.20 18.10 -2.21
C THR A 75 -5.94 17.06 -3.06
N SER A 76 -5.26 16.02 -3.53
CA SER A 76 -5.83 14.97 -4.38
C SER A 76 -5.83 13.62 -3.66
N CYS A 77 -6.82 12.79 -3.93
CA CYS A 77 -6.86 11.41 -3.41
C CYS A 77 -6.84 10.35 -4.52
N TRP A 78 -6.44 9.14 -4.13
CA TRP A 78 -6.53 7.93 -4.95
C TRP A 78 -7.69 7.08 -4.46
N ILE A 79 -8.59 6.67 -5.35
CA ILE A 79 -9.72 5.79 -5.06
C ILE A 79 -9.40 4.39 -5.58
N GLU A 80 -9.32 3.40 -4.68
CA GLU A 80 -8.98 2.00 -5.01
C GLU A 80 -9.99 0.98 -4.46
N SER A 81 -9.97 -0.25 -4.99
CA SER A 81 -10.80 -1.38 -4.53
C SER A 81 -12.31 -1.09 -4.50
N VAL A 82 -12.83 -0.37 -5.50
CA VAL A 82 -14.26 -0.03 -5.65
C VAL A 82 -15.03 -1.25 -6.14
N ILE A 83 -15.97 -1.74 -5.35
CA ILE A 83 -16.74 -2.96 -5.65
C ILE A 83 -18.18 -2.87 -5.14
N ILE A 84 -19.10 -3.51 -5.88
CA ILE A 84 -20.47 -3.82 -5.45
C ILE A 84 -20.63 -5.34 -5.47
N ALA A 85 -21.33 -5.91 -4.47
CA ALA A 85 -21.63 -7.33 -4.39
C ALA A 85 -22.29 -7.84 -5.68
N LYS A 86 -21.87 -9.02 -6.18
CA LYS A 86 -22.16 -9.45 -7.56
C LYS A 86 -23.65 -9.50 -7.90
N SER A 87 -24.49 -9.91 -6.95
CA SER A 87 -25.96 -9.94 -7.04
C SER A 87 -26.65 -8.57 -7.11
N LEU A 88 -25.96 -7.49 -6.73
CA LEU A 88 -26.49 -6.12 -6.66
C LEU A 88 -25.95 -5.21 -7.79
N ARG A 89 -25.16 -5.77 -8.73
CA ARG A 89 -24.67 -5.05 -9.90
C ARG A 89 -25.81 -4.74 -10.89
N GLY A 90 -25.58 -3.79 -11.79
CA GLY A 90 -26.60 -3.29 -12.74
C GLY A 90 -27.62 -2.31 -12.13
N GLN A 91 -27.90 -2.39 -10.81
CA GLN A 91 -28.93 -1.58 -10.12
C GLN A 91 -28.51 -0.12 -9.82
N GLY A 92 -27.52 0.42 -10.53
CA GLY A 92 -27.00 1.79 -10.33
C GLY A 92 -26.20 2.02 -9.03
N LEU A 93 -26.13 1.05 -8.12
CA LEU A 93 -25.48 1.20 -6.80
C LEU A 93 -24.01 1.63 -6.89
N GLY A 94 -23.26 1.19 -7.90
CA GLY A 94 -21.87 1.63 -8.11
C GLY A 94 -21.73 3.14 -8.30
N LYS A 95 -22.70 3.79 -8.96
CA LYS A 95 -22.72 5.26 -9.10
C LYS A 95 -23.09 5.94 -7.78
N LYS A 96 -23.97 5.36 -6.97
CA LYS A 96 -24.26 5.85 -5.61
C LYS A 96 -23.03 5.78 -4.72
N LEU A 97 -22.33 4.63 -4.73
CA LEU A 97 -21.07 4.42 -4.01
C LEU A 97 -20.03 5.48 -4.41
N MET A 98 -19.80 5.72 -5.70
CA MET A 98 -18.87 6.76 -6.15
C MET A 98 -19.28 8.15 -5.65
N ILE A 99 -20.56 8.53 -5.75
CA ILE A 99 -21.05 9.83 -5.24
C ILE A 99 -20.81 9.98 -3.72
N SER A 100 -21.06 8.93 -2.93
CA SER A 100 -20.80 8.95 -1.49
C SER A 100 -19.30 9.04 -1.15
N VAL A 101 -18.44 8.34 -1.91
CA VAL A 101 -16.97 8.36 -1.71
C VAL A 101 -16.39 9.71 -2.11
N GLU A 102 -16.91 10.33 -3.16
CA GLU A 102 -16.56 11.69 -3.58
C GLU A 102 -16.99 12.75 -2.56
N ALA A 103 -18.18 12.58 -1.94
CA ALA A 103 -18.62 13.45 -0.85
C ALA A 103 -17.67 13.34 0.37
N ALA A 104 -17.38 12.11 0.83
CA ALA A 104 -16.44 11.87 1.92
C ALA A 104 -15.02 12.38 1.59
N ALA A 105 -14.57 12.28 0.33
CA ALA A 105 -13.29 12.84 -0.10
C ALA A 105 -13.23 14.37 0.06
N LYS A 106 -14.33 15.10 -0.25
CA LYS A 106 -14.42 16.55 -0.01
C LYS A 106 -14.45 16.91 1.48
N GLU A 107 -15.06 16.08 2.33
CA GLU A 107 -15.03 16.26 3.79
C GLU A 107 -13.61 16.17 4.36
N PHE A 108 -12.73 15.35 3.76
CA PHE A 108 -11.29 15.33 4.06
C PHE A 108 -10.46 16.41 3.34
N GLY A 109 -11.09 17.35 2.64
CA GLY A 109 -10.44 18.48 1.97
C GLY A 109 -9.85 18.18 0.59
N PHE A 110 -10.15 17.02 -0.01
CA PHE A 110 -9.69 16.73 -1.37
C PHE A 110 -10.54 17.45 -2.43
N ASN A 111 -9.88 18.10 -3.38
CA ASN A 111 -10.51 18.77 -4.53
C ASN A 111 -10.38 17.97 -5.84
N GLU A 112 -9.66 16.85 -5.82
CA GLU A 112 -9.43 15.97 -6.97
C GLU A 112 -9.45 14.50 -6.55
N ALA A 113 -10.07 13.65 -7.37
CA ALA A 113 -10.02 12.20 -7.25
C ALA A 113 -9.35 11.59 -8.49
N PHE A 114 -8.50 10.60 -8.25
CA PHE A 114 -7.81 9.80 -9.27
C PHE A 114 -8.01 8.30 -9.01
N LEU A 115 -8.02 7.51 -10.08
CA LEU A 115 -8.06 6.05 -10.02
C LEU A 115 -7.50 5.44 -11.32
N SER A 116 -7.30 4.12 -11.35
CA SER A 116 -7.05 3.36 -12.57
C SER A 116 -8.08 2.25 -12.75
N THR A 117 -8.30 1.84 -14.00
CA THR A 117 -9.21 0.76 -14.38
C THR A 117 -8.77 0.11 -15.69
N ASP A 118 -9.11 -1.16 -15.86
CA ASP A 118 -8.62 -1.98 -16.98
C ASP A 118 -9.74 -2.21 -18.02
N ASP A 119 -10.99 -2.15 -17.54
CA ASP A 119 -12.22 -2.60 -18.20
C ASP A 119 -13.38 -1.61 -17.99
N GLN A 120 -13.50 -1.03 -16.80
CA GLN A 120 -14.66 -0.22 -16.36
C GLN A 120 -14.59 1.27 -16.74
N VAL A 121 -13.79 1.64 -17.75
CA VAL A 121 -13.61 3.05 -18.19
C VAL A 121 -14.95 3.76 -18.43
N ILE A 122 -15.87 3.12 -19.15
CA ILE A 122 -17.20 3.68 -19.50
C ILE A 122 -18.07 3.90 -18.24
N PHE A 123 -17.89 3.11 -17.18
CA PHE A 123 -18.57 3.33 -15.90
C PHE A 123 -18.05 4.59 -15.21
N TYR A 124 -16.74 4.81 -15.18
CA TYR A 124 -16.16 6.02 -14.58
C TYR A 124 -16.46 7.29 -15.40
N GLU A 125 -16.49 7.20 -16.73
CA GLU A 125 -17.01 8.28 -17.60
C GLU A 125 -18.46 8.65 -17.25
N ARG A 126 -19.33 7.66 -17.01
CA ARG A 126 -20.72 7.87 -16.54
C ARG A 126 -20.81 8.39 -15.10
N CYS A 127 -19.73 8.33 -14.33
CA CYS A 127 -19.58 8.99 -13.02
C CYS A 127 -18.96 10.39 -13.14
N GLY A 128 -18.55 10.84 -14.33
CA GLY A 128 -17.96 12.16 -14.58
C GLY A 128 -16.43 12.22 -14.46
N TYR A 129 -15.74 11.08 -14.59
CA TYR A 129 -14.28 11.05 -14.71
C TYR A 129 -13.86 11.17 -16.18
N SER A 130 -12.76 11.86 -16.43
CA SER A 130 -12.07 11.91 -17.71
C SER A 130 -10.83 11.01 -17.68
N ARG A 131 -10.39 10.53 -18.86
CA ARG A 131 -9.07 9.88 -19.01
C ARG A 131 -7.97 10.89 -18.67
N CYS A 132 -6.89 10.44 -18.03
CA CYS A 132 -5.69 11.24 -17.78
C CYS A 132 -4.41 10.40 -17.96
N ASP A 133 -3.26 11.06 -17.92
CA ASP A 133 -1.95 10.42 -17.92
C ASP A 133 -1.72 9.54 -16.65
N PRO A 134 -0.78 8.58 -16.70
CA PRO A 134 -0.39 7.79 -15.54
C PRO A 134 0.14 8.62 -14.37
N ILE A 135 -0.30 8.28 -13.15
CA ILE A 135 0.06 9.01 -11.92
C ILE A 135 0.73 8.07 -10.92
N LEU A 136 1.85 8.53 -10.35
CA LEU A 136 2.53 7.87 -9.24
C LEU A 136 1.62 7.84 -8.01
N HIS A 137 1.19 6.65 -7.65
CA HIS A 137 0.38 6.36 -6.47
C HIS A 137 0.99 5.16 -5.75
N SER A 138 0.82 5.09 -4.43
CA SER A 138 1.30 3.95 -3.64
C SER A 138 0.09 3.15 -3.16
N THR A 139 -0.27 2.09 -3.90
CA THR A 139 -1.32 1.18 -3.46
C THR A 139 -0.89 0.45 -2.19
N THR A 140 -1.86 -0.01 -1.42
CA THR A 140 -1.61 -0.82 -0.22
C THR A 140 -0.98 -2.19 -0.56
N ALA A 141 -1.08 -2.63 -1.83
CA ALA A 141 -0.46 -3.85 -2.33
C ALA A 141 1.01 -3.67 -2.74
N THR A 142 1.42 -2.47 -3.18
CA THR A 142 2.80 -2.13 -3.56
C THR A 142 3.59 -1.60 -2.36
N SER A 143 3.89 -2.48 -1.41
CA SER A 143 4.77 -2.18 -0.27
C SER A 143 6.25 -2.13 -0.71
N VAL A 144 6.62 -1.11 -1.49
CA VAL A 144 8.03 -0.74 -1.71
C VAL A 144 8.54 0.12 -0.55
N PHE A 145 9.76 -0.13 -0.11
CA PHE A 145 10.32 0.43 1.12
C PHE A 145 10.46 1.97 1.05
N PRO A 146 10.32 2.69 2.18
CA PRO A 146 10.65 4.11 2.23
C PRO A 146 12.15 4.30 1.97
N VAL A 147 12.48 4.96 0.86
CA VAL A 147 13.85 5.36 0.55
C VAL A 147 14.31 6.36 1.60
N MET A 148 15.31 6.00 2.41
CA MET A 148 15.97 6.95 3.31
C MET A 148 16.77 7.97 2.49
N THR A 149 16.22 9.17 2.33
CA THR A 149 16.95 10.31 1.78
C THR A 149 17.96 10.83 2.81
N LYS A 150 19.18 10.30 2.76
CA LYS A 150 20.38 10.93 3.37
C LYS A 150 21.49 11.09 2.33
N LEU A 151 21.41 12.22 1.65
CA LEU A 151 22.38 12.86 0.75
C LEU A 151 22.21 14.37 1.07
N GLU A 152 23.23 15.18 1.37
CA GLU A 152 24.67 14.94 1.52
C GLU A 152 25.13 15.36 2.96
N GLU A 153 26.33 15.82 3.32
CA GLU A 153 27.31 16.72 2.65
C GLU A 153 28.76 16.18 2.66
N PRO A 154 29.63 16.65 1.74
CA PRO A 154 30.99 16.15 1.59
C PRO A 154 31.96 16.67 2.66
N ARG A 155 33.01 15.87 2.96
CA ARG A 155 34.20 16.33 3.68
C ARG A 155 35.47 16.02 2.88
N VAL A 156 36.38 17.00 2.86
CA VAL A 156 37.51 17.07 1.93
C VAL A 156 38.64 16.12 2.33
N ARG A 157 39.27 15.49 1.34
CA ARG A 157 40.47 14.64 1.45
C ARG A 157 41.68 15.43 1.98
N ASN A 158 42.52 14.78 2.80
CA ASN A 158 43.98 14.99 2.81
C ASN A 158 44.73 13.69 3.20
N HIS A 159 46.00 13.57 2.79
CA HIS A 159 46.99 12.58 3.29
C HIS A 159 47.85 13.26 4.41
N GLU A 160 48.86 12.70 5.10
CA GLU A 160 49.78 11.53 4.92
C GLU A 160 50.06 10.82 6.27
N VAL A 161 50.20 9.48 6.36
CA VAL A 161 51.40 8.57 6.26
C VAL A 161 52.39 8.57 7.46
N HIS A 162 52.87 7.36 7.82
CA HIS A 162 53.92 6.96 8.80
C HIS A 162 53.57 6.94 10.32
N LEU A 163 54.24 6.18 11.22
CA LEU A 163 54.77 4.78 11.29
C LEU A 163 55.73 4.67 12.50
N ARG A 164 55.45 3.81 13.51
CA ARG A 164 56.43 2.94 14.26
C ARG A 164 55.85 2.27 15.54
N LYS A 165 56.50 1.18 15.95
CA LYS A 165 56.43 0.41 17.23
C LYS A 165 57.67 0.77 18.12
N PRO A 166 58.03 0.17 19.29
CA PRO A 166 57.58 -1.10 19.93
C PRO A 166 57.53 -1.12 21.50
N SER A 167 57.52 -2.35 22.07
CA SER A 167 58.00 -2.76 23.42
C SER A 167 57.13 -2.49 24.67
N ASP A 168 57.14 -3.32 25.73
CA ASP A 168 57.49 -4.76 25.89
C ASP A 168 56.96 -5.34 27.24
N SER A 169 57.20 -6.64 27.51
CA SER A 169 57.04 -7.36 28.82
C SER A 169 55.59 -7.59 29.33
N GLU A 170 55.07 -8.83 29.53
CA GLU A 170 55.32 -9.87 30.58
C GLU A 170 54.46 -9.68 31.86
N VAL A 171 54.03 -10.70 32.66
CA VAL A 171 54.32 -12.16 32.70
C VAL A 171 53.12 -13.00 33.28
N VAL A 172 53.29 -14.32 33.45
CA VAL A 172 52.41 -15.36 34.10
C VAL A 172 51.94 -14.95 35.52
N VAL A 173 50.77 -15.28 36.12
CA VAL A 173 50.05 -16.55 36.50
C VAL A 173 48.59 -16.19 36.92
N GLY A 174 47.52 -17.03 36.93
CA GLY A 174 47.27 -18.45 36.56
C GLY A 174 46.13 -19.10 37.40
N ALA A 175 45.96 -20.44 37.31
CA ALA A 175 45.02 -21.34 38.05
C ALA A 175 43.50 -21.33 37.71
N HIS A 176 42.86 -22.51 37.81
CA HIS A 176 41.43 -22.79 37.54
C HIS A 176 40.91 -23.82 38.56
N PRO A 177 39.62 -23.75 38.97
CA PRO A 177 38.59 -24.72 38.51
C PRO A 177 37.24 -23.99 38.24
N GLU A 178 36.06 -24.62 38.11
CA GLU A 178 35.63 -25.73 37.23
C GLU A 178 34.08 -25.89 37.31
N ALA A 179 33.37 -25.89 36.18
CA ALA A 179 32.01 -26.45 36.02
C ALA A 179 31.57 -26.42 34.53
N PRO A 180 30.75 -27.37 34.02
CA PRO A 180 30.35 -27.38 32.61
C PRO A 180 29.11 -26.52 32.33
N GLN A 181 29.19 -25.59 31.36
CA GLN A 181 28.01 -24.90 30.84
C GLN A 181 27.53 -25.51 29.51
N VAL A 182 26.23 -25.78 29.43
CA VAL A 182 25.58 -26.37 28.26
C VAL A 182 25.30 -25.29 27.22
N VAL A 183 26.22 -25.11 26.26
CA VAL A 183 26.06 -24.14 25.17
C VAL A 183 25.11 -24.67 24.08
N ALA A 184 23.87 -24.19 24.09
CA ALA A 184 22.93 -24.43 23.00
C ALA A 184 23.40 -23.72 21.72
N ALA A 185 23.70 -24.48 20.67
CA ALA A 185 24.11 -23.93 19.38
C ALA A 185 22.93 -23.23 18.68
N ALA A 186 23.14 -21.97 18.27
CA ALA A 186 22.20 -21.26 17.42
C ALA A 186 22.12 -21.90 16.03
N PRO A 187 20.96 -21.87 15.35
CA PRO A 187 20.84 -22.39 13.98
C PRO A 187 21.75 -21.60 13.02
N PRO A 188 22.32 -22.26 11.99
CA PRO A 188 23.23 -21.61 11.05
C PRO A 188 22.51 -20.53 10.21
N PRO A 189 23.22 -19.48 9.79
CA PRO A 189 22.65 -18.46 8.90
C PRO A 189 22.27 -19.06 7.53
N PRO A 190 21.26 -18.47 6.84
CA PRO A 190 20.87 -18.92 5.52
C PRO A 190 22.01 -18.77 4.49
N PRO A 191 22.09 -19.63 3.46
CA PRO A 191 23.16 -19.57 2.48
C PRO A 191 23.11 -18.28 1.64
N PRO A 192 24.26 -17.76 1.18
CA PRO A 192 24.30 -16.58 0.32
C PRO A 192 23.68 -16.87 -1.07
N PRO A 193 23.10 -15.85 -1.73
CA PRO A 193 22.56 -16.01 -3.08
C PRO A 193 23.67 -16.32 -4.11
N PRO A 194 23.36 -17.05 -5.19
CA PRO A 194 24.33 -17.41 -6.22
C PRO A 194 24.83 -16.18 -7.01
N PRO A 195 26.06 -16.21 -7.54
CA PRO A 195 26.63 -15.09 -8.28
C PRO A 195 25.92 -14.86 -9.61
N LEU A 196 25.49 -13.62 -9.84
CA LEU A 196 24.95 -13.16 -11.13
C LEU A 196 26.09 -13.06 -12.16
N ASN A 197 26.17 -14.03 -13.08
CA ASN A 197 27.16 -14.05 -14.14
C ASN A 197 26.59 -13.48 -15.46
N ASN A 198 27.29 -12.50 -16.03
CA ASN A 198 27.10 -11.90 -17.36
C ASN A 198 25.74 -11.25 -17.71
N MET A 199 25.71 -9.92 -17.65
CA MET A 199 24.82 -9.08 -18.47
C MET A 199 25.12 -9.23 -19.97
N PRO A 200 24.10 -9.20 -20.84
CA PRO A 200 24.17 -8.51 -22.13
C PRO A 200 23.97 -6.99 -21.92
N SER A 201 24.82 -6.17 -22.53
CA SER A 201 24.81 -4.71 -22.35
C SER A 201 23.62 -4.02 -23.00
N LYS A 202 23.10 -2.98 -22.33
CA LYS A 202 22.21 -1.92 -22.88
C LYS A 202 21.01 -2.40 -23.71
N MET A 203 19.91 -2.71 -23.03
CA MET A 203 18.58 -2.42 -23.59
C MET A 203 18.10 -1.05 -23.08
N SER A 204 17.37 -0.33 -23.93
CA SER A 204 16.72 0.94 -23.56
C SER A 204 15.80 0.74 -22.36
N VAL A 205 15.55 1.81 -21.60
CA VAL A 205 14.37 1.86 -20.73
C VAL A 205 13.15 1.70 -21.65
N ALA A 206 12.54 0.52 -21.64
CA ALA A 206 11.25 0.33 -22.25
C ALA A 206 10.23 1.18 -21.47
N PRO A 207 9.29 1.88 -22.13
CA PRO A 207 8.16 2.45 -21.41
C PRO A 207 7.46 1.31 -20.67
N VAL A 208 7.07 1.53 -19.41
CA VAL A 208 6.21 0.60 -18.68
C VAL A 208 4.98 0.37 -19.55
N SER A 209 4.76 -0.87 -19.97
CA SER A 209 3.74 -1.19 -20.96
C SER A 209 2.35 -1.05 -20.35
N THR A 210 1.77 0.16 -20.44
CA THR A 210 0.44 0.52 -19.92
C THR A 210 -0.70 -0.01 -20.79
N VAL A 211 -0.46 -1.04 -21.60
CA VAL A 211 -1.43 -1.67 -22.51
C VAL A 211 -2.46 -2.47 -21.70
N GLY A 212 -3.43 -1.73 -21.15
CA GLY A 212 -4.52 -2.25 -20.31
C GLY A 212 -4.97 -1.23 -19.26
N HIS A 213 -4.04 -0.58 -18.56
CA HIS A 213 -4.36 0.28 -17.41
C HIS A 213 -4.67 1.73 -17.81
N GLN A 214 -5.96 2.09 -17.85
CA GLN A 214 -6.41 3.47 -18.05
C GLN A 214 -6.48 4.22 -16.72
N TYR A 215 -5.77 5.35 -16.62
CA TYR A 215 -5.89 6.29 -15.51
C TYR A 215 -7.06 7.27 -15.74
N MET A 216 -7.78 7.59 -14.68
CA MET A 216 -8.99 8.40 -14.69
C MET A 216 -8.93 9.48 -13.61
N TYR A 217 -9.49 10.65 -13.91
CA TYR A 217 -9.44 11.86 -13.10
C TYR A 217 -10.81 12.56 -13.00
N LYS A 218 -11.12 13.13 -11.84
CA LYS A 218 -12.28 14.00 -11.64
C LYS A 218 -11.98 15.13 -10.66
N LYS A 219 -12.48 16.34 -10.96
CA LYS A 219 -12.55 17.45 -10.00
C LYS A 219 -13.74 17.27 -9.06
N LEU A 220 -13.49 17.44 -7.77
CA LEU A 220 -14.48 17.34 -6.71
C LEU A 220 -15.00 18.74 -6.37
N ASN A 221 -15.96 19.21 -7.18
CA ASN A 221 -16.78 20.39 -6.88
C ASN A 221 -17.82 20.04 -5.81
#